data_AF-A0A2V4AYY3-F1
#
_entry.id   AF-A0A2V4AYY3-F1
#
_cell.length_a   1.000
_cell.length_b   1.000
_cell.length_c   1.000
_cell.angle_alpha   90.00
_cell.angle_beta   90.00
_cell.angle_gamma   90.00
#
_symmetry.space_group_name_H-M   'P 1'
#
loop_
_entity.id
_entity.type
_entity.pdbx_description
1 polymer ?
#
loop_
_entity_poly.entity_id
_entity_poly.type
_entity_poly.pdbx_seq_one_letter_code
_entity_poly.pdbx_strand_id
1 'polypeptide(L)'
;MPRERIATWPTGRASRFSAKTAETLAAARTITIEEVERYNAFAFDPGGAARTVTLPAESACEGVYLFIANTADAAEVLTVQDDGASTIVTPTQAEAAFVWCDGVRWYGMVGASS
;
A
#
# COMPACT_ATOMS: atom_id res chain seq x y z
N MET A 1 7.34 -37.70 -3.30
CA MET A 1 6.70 -36.79 -4.29
C MET A 1 7.27 -35.41 -4.08
N PRO A 2 7.85 -34.74 -5.10
CA PRO A 2 8.32 -33.37 -4.91
C PRO A 2 7.09 -32.47 -4.67
N ARG A 3 7.04 -31.79 -3.52
CA ARG A 3 6.03 -30.77 -3.26
C ARG A 3 6.31 -29.60 -4.20
N GLU A 4 5.43 -29.40 -5.17
CA GLU A 4 5.41 -28.25 -6.06
C GLU A 4 5.50 -26.97 -5.21
N ARG A 5 6.57 -26.20 -5.41
CA ARG A 5 6.81 -24.97 -4.65
C ARG A 5 5.79 -23.95 -5.13
N ILE A 6 5.04 -23.39 -4.18
CA ILE A 6 4.14 -22.24 -4.34
C ILE A 6 4.55 -21.32 -5.50
N ALA A 7 3.65 -21.26 -6.51
CA ALA A 7 3.55 -20.28 -7.59
C ALA A 7 4.89 -19.71 -8.11
N THR A 8 5.57 -20.47 -8.96
CA THR A 8 6.78 -20.01 -9.71
C THR A 8 6.53 -19.73 -11.20
N TRP A 9 5.28 -19.56 -11.65
CA TRP A 9 4.96 -19.30 -13.07
C TRP A 9 4.57 -17.83 -13.31
N PRO A 10 5.04 -17.17 -14.40
CA PRO A 10 5.88 -17.68 -15.49
C PRO A 10 7.39 -17.39 -15.36
N THR A 11 7.83 -16.66 -14.32
CA THR A 11 9.21 -16.13 -14.25
C THR A 11 10.19 -17.01 -13.46
N GLY A 12 9.77 -18.18 -12.96
CA GLY A 12 10.64 -19.06 -12.16
C GLY A 12 11.03 -18.46 -10.80
N ARG A 13 10.48 -17.30 -10.45
CA ARG A 13 10.58 -16.70 -9.12
C ARG A 13 9.31 -17.07 -8.38
N ALA A 14 9.44 -17.53 -7.14
CA ALA A 14 8.28 -17.62 -6.25
C ALA A 14 7.58 -16.25 -6.27
N SER A 15 6.26 -16.22 -6.34
CA SER A 15 5.49 -14.99 -6.15
C SER A 15 5.95 -14.35 -4.84
N ARG A 16 6.77 -13.31 -4.95
CA ARG A 16 7.30 -12.54 -3.82
C ARG A 16 6.55 -11.24 -3.85
N PHE A 17 5.91 -10.90 -2.73
CA PHE A 17 5.48 -9.52 -2.50
C PHE A 17 6.70 -8.61 -2.67
N SER A 18 6.60 -7.68 -3.61
CA SER A 18 7.66 -6.70 -3.88
C SER A 18 7.42 -5.48 -3.01
N ALA A 19 8.44 -4.99 -2.31
CA ALA A 19 8.34 -3.82 -1.43
C ALA A 19 9.17 -2.67 -1.98
N LYS A 20 8.60 -1.46 -1.97
CA LYS A 20 9.33 -0.23 -2.27
C LYS A 20 10.21 0.14 -1.08
N THR A 21 11.35 0.79 -1.33
CA THR A 21 12.17 1.40 -0.26
C THR A 21 11.32 2.40 0.53
N ALA A 22 11.47 2.38 1.86
CA ALA A 22 10.79 3.30 2.76
C ALA A 22 11.06 4.77 2.40
N GLU A 23 10.06 5.63 2.62
CA GLU A 23 10.08 7.03 2.22
C GLU A 23 9.56 7.92 3.36
N THR A 24 10.32 8.94 3.74
CA THR A 24 9.84 10.02 4.61
C THR A 24 9.16 11.09 3.77
N LEU A 25 7.92 11.40 4.09
CA LEU A 25 7.05 12.29 3.34
C LEU A 25 7.19 13.75 3.82
N ALA A 26 7.48 14.65 2.89
CA ALA A 26 7.44 16.09 3.15
C ALA A 26 6.06 16.73 2.83
N ALA A 27 5.21 16.02 2.09
CA ALA A 27 3.91 16.48 1.60
C ALA A 27 2.99 15.28 1.30
N ALA A 28 1.81 15.54 0.72
CA ALA A 28 0.95 14.49 0.20
C ALA A 28 1.64 13.69 -0.92
N ARG A 29 1.32 12.40 -1.02
CA ARG A 29 1.98 11.43 -1.91
C ARG A 29 0.95 10.69 -2.76
N THR A 30 1.12 10.67 -4.08
CA THR A 30 0.25 9.88 -4.97
C THR A 30 0.97 8.64 -5.49
N ILE A 31 0.58 7.45 -5.06
CA ILE A 31 1.13 6.20 -5.61
C ILE A 31 0.77 6.14 -7.10
N THR A 32 1.74 5.90 -7.97
CA THR A 32 1.50 5.81 -9.42
C THR A 32 1.14 4.40 -9.85
N ILE A 33 0.54 4.27 -11.04
CA ILE A 33 0.26 2.94 -11.63
C ILE A 33 1.54 2.13 -11.85
N GLU A 34 2.63 2.76 -12.30
CA GLU A 34 3.92 2.09 -12.47
C GLU A 34 4.45 1.54 -11.13
N GLU A 35 4.22 2.26 -10.03
CA GLU A 35 4.59 1.77 -8.70
C GLU A 35 3.73 0.58 -8.26
N VAL A 36 2.42 0.60 -8.56
CA VAL A 36 1.51 -0.51 -8.26
C VAL A 36 1.84 -1.77 -9.08
N GLU A 37 2.24 -1.61 -10.34
CA GLU A 37 2.67 -2.74 -11.18
C GLU A 37 3.98 -3.38 -10.69
N ARG A 38 4.78 -2.62 -9.94
CA ARG A 38 6.12 -3.03 -9.49
C ARG A 38 6.18 -3.46 -8.03
N TYR A 39 5.34 -2.90 -7.17
CA TYR A 39 5.38 -3.07 -5.73
C TYR A 39 4.00 -3.36 -5.17
N ASN A 40 3.95 -4.25 -4.19
CA ASN A 40 2.77 -4.60 -3.42
C ASN A 40 2.82 -4.03 -1.99
N ALA A 41 3.96 -3.50 -1.57
CA ALA A 41 4.15 -2.98 -0.22
C ALA A 41 4.89 -1.64 -0.22
N PHE A 42 4.40 -0.72 0.60
CA PHE A 42 4.92 0.63 0.79
C PHE A 42 5.10 0.91 2.28
N ALA A 43 6.15 1.63 2.63
CA ALA A 43 6.39 2.12 3.98
C ALA A 43 6.58 3.63 3.92
N PHE A 44 5.71 4.36 4.60
CA PHE A 44 5.72 5.81 4.62
C PHE A 44 5.86 6.31 6.05
N ASP A 45 6.87 7.14 6.26
CA ASP A 45 7.01 7.96 7.45
C ASP A 45 6.39 9.34 7.15
N PRO A 46 5.32 9.77 7.85
CA PRO A 46 4.67 11.05 7.61
C PRO A 46 5.55 12.29 7.89
N GLY A 47 6.70 12.11 8.56
CA GLY A 47 7.78 13.10 8.64
C GLY A 47 7.44 14.32 9.49
N GLY A 48 6.83 14.12 10.66
CA GLY A 48 6.56 15.21 11.63
C GLY A 48 5.11 15.72 11.61
N ALA A 49 4.25 15.25 10.70
CA ALA A 49 2.88 15.72 10.55
C ALA A 49 1.99 14.68 9.88
N ALA A 50 0.67 14.78 10.06
CA ALA A 50 -0.28 13.94 9.32
C ALA A 50 -0.13 14.15 7.80
N ARG A 51 -0.17 13.05 7.04
CA ARG A 51 -0.02 13.06 5.57
C ARG A 51 -1.12 12.28 4.89
N THR A 52 -1.24 12.53 3.59
CA THR A 52 -2.16 11.84 2.72
C THR A 52 -1.40 11.03 1.68
N VAL A 53 -1.83 9.79 1.50
CA VAL A 53 -1.43 8.92 0.39
C VAL A 53 -2.64 8.69 -0.50
N THR A 54 -2.55 9.13 -1.75
CA THR A 54 -3.59 8.95 -2.76
C THR A 54 -3.29 7.69 -3.57
N LEU A 55 -4.25 6.78 -3.63
CA LEU A 55 -4.23 5.59 -4.47
C LEU A 55 -4.54 5.96 -5.93
N PRO A 56 -4.10 5.16 -6.92
CA PRO A 56 -4.49 5.39 -8.31
C PRO A 56 -5.99 5.14 -8.56
N ALA A 57 -6.47 5.61 -9.70
CA ALA A 57 -7.82 5.36 -10.18
C ALA A 57 -8.17 3.86 -10.19
N GLU A 58 -9.35 3.52 -9.70
CA GLU A 58 -9.80 2.14 -9.50
C GLU A 58 -9.82 1.34 -10.81
N SER A 59 -10.26 1.99 -11.90
CA SER A 59 -10.34 1.39 -13.23
C SER A 59 -9.00 0.88 -13.77
N ALA A 60 -7.87 1.37 -13.24
CA ALA A 60 -6.52 0.95 -13.61
C ALA A 60 -5.91 -0.01 -12.58
N CYS A 61 -6.65 -0.42 -11.55
CA CYS A 61 -6.16 -1.22 -10.43
C CYS A 61 -7.05 -2.43 -10.12
N GLU A 62 -7.88 -2.90 -11.06
CA GLU A 62 -8.69 -4.11 -10.86
C GLU A 62 -7.82 -5.31 -10.42
N GLY A 63 -8.17 -5.89 -9.27
CA GLY A 63 -7.47 -7.06 -8.71
C GLY A 63 -6.16 -6.73 -7.97
N VAL A 64 -5.81 -5.45 -7.81
CA VAL A 64 -4.63 -5.01 -7.06
C VAL A 64 -4.85 -5.17 -5.56
N TYR A 65 -3.79 -5.59 -4.86
CA TYR A 65 -3.67 -5.61 -3.40
C TYR A 65 -2.39 -4.88 -2.98
N LEU A 66 -2.51 -3.96 -2.03
CA LEU A 66 -1.39 -3.19 -1.48
C LEU A 66 -1.36 -3.27 0.05
N PHE A 67 -0.15 -3.37 0.59
CA PHE A 67 0.16 -3.13 2.00
C PHE A 67 0.83 -1.76 2.16
N ILE A 68 0.34 -0.93 3.06
CA ILE A 68 0.86 0.41 3.31
C ILE A 68 1.10 0.57 4.81
N ALA A 69 2.37 0.59 5.22
CA ALA A 69 2.76 0.77 6.61
C ALA A 69 2.96 2.25 6.94
N ASN A 70 2.37 2.71 8.05
CA ASN A 70 2.70 3.99 8.65
C ASN A 70 3.87 3.79 9.62
N THR A 71 5.05 4.22 9.20
CA THR A 71 6.30 4.07 9.96
C THR A 71 6.66 5.32 10.75
N ALA A 72 5.66 6.14 11.13
CA ALA A 72 5.87 7.33 11.94
C ALA A 72 6.67 7.06 13.22
N ASP A 73 7.58 7.95 13.54
CA ASP A 73 8.31 7.95 14.81
C ASP A 73 7.57 8.72 15.93
N ALA A 74 6.46 9.36 15.60
CA ALA A 74 5.54 10.02 16.51
C ALA A 74 4.05 9.69 16.21
N ALA A 75 3.13 10.25 16.99
CA ALA A 75 1.69 10.05 16.83
C ALA A 75 1.15 10.80 15.59
N GLU A 76 1.37 10.21 14.42
CA GLU A 76 1.03 10.79 13.13
C GLU A 76 0.08 9.89 12.35
N VAL A 77 -0.93 10.48 11.76
CA VAL A 77 -1.93 9.76 10.96
C VAL A 77 -1.53 9.81 9.49
N LEU A 78 -1.57 8.65 8.84
CA LEU A 78 -1.47 8.54 7.40
C LEU A 78 -2.87 8.28 6.83
N THR A 79 -3.44 9.26 6.14
CA THR A 79 -4.73 9.11 5.47
C THR A 79 -4.51 8.48 4.10
N VAL A 80 -5.03 7.28 3.88
CA VAL A 80 -5.07 6.64 2.55
C VAL A 80 -6.42 6.93 1.92
N GLN A 81 -6.41 7.49 0.71
CA GLN A 81 -7.61 7.91 -0.01
C GLN A 81 -7.58 7.45 -1.48
N ASP A 82 -8.75 7.40 -2.12
CA ASP A 82 -8.84 7.25 -3.57
C ASP A 82 -8.42 8.53 -4.33
N ASP A 83 -8.35 8.46 -5.66
CA ASP A 83 -8.01 9.59 -6.53
C ASP A 83 -9.11 10.67 -6.59
N GLY A 84 -10.33 10.34 -6.11
CA GLY A 84 -11.42 11.26 -5.83
C GLY A 84 -11.37 11.93 -4.44
N ALA A 85 -10.33 11.65 -3.65
CA ALA A 85 -10.13 12.11 -2.27
C ALA A 85 -11.12 11.58 -1.21
N SER A 86 -11.81 10.47 -1.48
CA SER A 86 -12.55 9.75 -0.43
C SER A 86 -11.58 8.94 0.42
N THR A 87 -11.66 9.11 1.74
CA THR A 87 -10.83 8.34 2.67
C THR A 87 -11.20 6.86 2.65
N ILE A 88 -10.21 6.00 2.44
CA ILE A 88 -10.34 4.55 2.49
C ILE A 88 -10.02 4.05 3.90
N VAL A 89 -8.85 4.43 4.42
CA VAL A 89 -8.36 4.04 5.75
C VAL A 89 -7.40 5.10 6.33
N THR A 90 -7.20 5.09 7.64
CA THR A 90 -6.36 6.06 8.37
C THR A 90 -5.43 5.37 9.37
N PRO A 91 -4.45 4.54 8.93
CA PRO A 91 -3.47 3.95 9.86
C PRO A 91 -2.73 5.02 10.66
N THR A 92 -2.76 4.86 11.98
CA THR A 92 -1.99 5.66 12.95
C THR A 92 -0.58 5.07 13.12
N GLN A 93 0.21 5.63 14.05
CA GLN A 93 1.55 5.14 14.34
C GLN A 93 1.56 3.63 14.62
N ALA A 94 2.52 2.91 14.02
CA ALA A 94 2.68 1.47 14.16
C ALA A 94 1.47 0.65 13.68
N GLU A 95 0.68 1.20 12.77
CA GLU A 95 -0.36 0.48 12.04
C GLU A 95 -0.04 0.39 10.55
N ALA A 96 -0.60 -0.64 9.91
CA ALA A 96 -0.57 -0.80 8.47
C ALA A 96 -1.97 -0.94 7.91
N ALA A 97 -2.15 -0.43 6.70
CA ALA A 97 -3.32 -0.63 5.88
C ALA A 97 -3.10 -1.81 4.93
N PHE A 98 -4.10 -2.67 4.81
CA PHE A 98 -4.24 -3.59 3.69
C PHE A 98 -5.41 -3.11 2.83
N VAL A 99 -5.13 -2.73 1.59
CA VAL A 99 -6.12 -2.21 0.64
C VAL A 99 -6.16 -3.04 -0.63
N TRP A 100 -7.34 -3.15 -1.23
CA TRP A 100 -7.55 -3.87 -2.48
C TRP A 100 -8.61 -3.21 -3.35
N CYS A 101 -8.54 -3.42 -4.66
CA CYS A 101 -9.43 -2.80 -5.62
C CYS A 101 -10.15 -3.84 -6.49
N ASP A 102 -11.45 -3.63 -6.71
CA ASP A 102 -12.30 -4.46 -7.58
C ASP A 102 -12.51 -3.86 -8.99
N GLY A 103 -11.76 -2.80 -9.34
CA GLY A 103 -11.92 -2.05 -10.59
C GLY A 103 -12.93 -0.89 -10.50
N VAL A 104 -13.68 -0.79 -9.39
CA VAL A 104 -14.71 0.24 -9.17
C VAL A 104 -14.52 0.98 -7.84
N ARG A 105 -14.05 0.28 -6.80
CA ARG A 105 -13.81 0.84 -5.46
C ARG A 105 -12.52 0.30 -4.88
N TRP A 106 -11.88 1.13 -4.07
CA TRP A 106 -10.91 0.68 -3.08
C TRP A 106 -11.62 0.26 -1.79
N TYR A 107 -11.17 -0.87 -1.24
CA TYR A 107 -11.54 -1.33 0.10
C TYR A 107 -10.28 -1.34 0.96
N GLY A 108 -10.45 -1.31 2.27
CA GLY A 108 -9.32 -1.38 3.18
C GLY A 108 -9.66 -1.84 4.58
N MET A 109 -8.62 -2.28 5.28
CA MET A 109 -8.62 -2.51 6.71
C MET A 109 -7.30 -2.01 7.31
N VAL A 110 -7.35 -1.64 8.59
CA VAL A 110 -6.17 -1.22 9.38
C VAL A 110 -5.91 -2.28 10.45
N GLY A 111 -4.64 -2.56 10.71
CA GLY A 111 -4.22 -3.39 11.82
C GLY A 111 -2.86 -2.98 12.37
N ALA A 112 -2.61 -3.32 13.63
CA ALA A 112 -1.31 -3.11 14.26
C ALA A 112 -0.20 -3.86 13.49
N SER A 113 0.95 -3.20 13.33
CA SER A 113 2.14 -3.72 12.65
C SER A 113 3.36 -3.61 13.58
N SER A 114 4.19 -4.65 13.59
CA SER A 114 5.39 -4.78 14.44
C SER A 114 6.68 -4.50 13.69
#